data_AF-A0A2V8HC84-F1
#
_entry.id   AF-A0A2V8HC84-F1
#
_cell.length_a   1.000
_cell.length_b   1.000
_cell.length_c   1.000
_cell.angle_alpha   90.00
_cell.angle_beta   90.00
_cell.angle_gamma   90.00
#
_symmetry.space_group_name_H-M   'P 1'
#
loop_
_entity.id
_entity.type
_entity.pdbx_description
1 polymer ?
#
loop_
_entity_poly.entity_id
_entity_poly.type
_entity_poly.pdbx_seq_one_letter_code
_entity_poly.pdbx_strand_id
1 'polypeptide(L)' 'MIAHYPSDPPPRWHNPVLALGNFDGLHRGHAKIIDRVRRRAGERGGTPAAMTFDPHPPRVV' A
#
# COMPACT_ATOMS: atom_id res chain seq x y z
N MET A 1 6.75 -2.77 -9.18
CA MET A 1 5.83 -2.95 -8.04
C MET A 1 5.60 -4.44 -7.90
N ILE A 2 5.84 -5.02 -6.74
CA ILE A 2 5.56 -6.44 -6.47
C ILE A 2 4.26 -6.47 -5.66
N ALA A 3 3.27 -7.23 -6.11
CA ALA A 3 2.06 -7.48 -5.35
C ALA A 3 2.28 -8.70 -4.45
N HIS A 4 1.76 -8.65 -3.23
CA HIS A 4 1.74 -9.76 -2.28
C HIS A 4 0.29 -10.04 -1.90
N TYR A 5 -0.13 -11.29 -2.03
CA TYR A 5 -1.45 -11.77 -1.60
C TYR A 5 -1.35 -12.39 -0.20
N PRO A 6 -2.46 -12.45 0.56
CA PRO A 6 -2.47 -13.05 1.90
C PRO A 6 -2.01 -14.52 1.92
N SER A 7 -2.12 -15.23 0.79
CA SER A 7 -1.66 -16.61 0.61
C SER A 7 -0.16 -16.74 0.37
N ASP A 8 0.53 -15.64 0.04
CA ASP A 8 1.96 -15.67 -0.25
C ASP A 8 2.75 -15.81 1.06
N PRO A 9 3.97 -16.38 1.02
CA PRO A 9 4.90 -16.26 2.14
C PRO A 9 5.06 -14.79 2.55
N PRO A 10 5.03 -14.48 3.86
CA PRO A 10 5.05 -13.11 4.32
C PRO A 10 6.34 -12.42 3.86
N PRO A 11 6.25 -11.28 3.18
CA PRO A 11 7.43 -10.55 2.75
C PRO A 11 8.20 -10.02 3.96
N ARG A 12 9.54 -10.04 3.87
CA ARG A 12 10.40 -9.44 4.89
C ARG A 12 10.53 -7.93 4.65
N TRP A 13 9.54 -7.17 5.09
CA TRP A 13 9.61 -5.71 5.07
C TRP A 13 10.27 -5.17 6.34
N HIS A 14 11.27 -4.31 6.17
CA HIS A 14 11.88 -3.59 7.29
C HIS A 14 11.06 -2.32 7.58
N ASN A 15 10.62 -2.14 8.84
CA ASN A 15 9.86 -0.97 9.32
C ASN A 15 8.80 -0.44 8.31
N PRO A 16 7.79 -1.25 7.94
CA PRO A 16 6.87 -0.89 6.87
C PRO A 16 6.04 0.35 7.24
N VAL A 17 5.86 1.23 6.25
CA VAL A 17 4.90 2.36 6.32
C VAL A 17 3.87 2.14 5.23
N LEU A 18 2.61 2.06 5.62
CA LEU A 18 1.53 1.62 4.74
C LEU A 18 0.60 2.77 4.34
N ALA A 19 0.25 2.82 3.06
CA ALA A 19 -0.93 3.50 2.55
C ALA A 19 -2.06 2.46 2.46
N LEU A 20 -3.14 2.63 3.23
CA LEU A 20 -4.30 1.74 3.18
C LEU A 20 -5.44 2.43 2.43
N GLY A 21 -6.03 1.76 1.46
CA GLY A 21 -7.17 2.27 0.72
C GLY A 21 -7.48 1.45 -0.52
N ASN A 22 -8.59 1.77 -1.18
CA ASN A 22 -9.01 1.05 -2.38
C ASN A 22 -8.18 1.39 -3.64
N PHE A 23 -7.59 2.60 -3.67
CA PHE A 23 -6.72 3.08 -4.75
C PHE A 23 -7.28 3.04 -6.19
N ASP A 24 -8.59 2.83 -6.36
CA ASP A 24 -9.24 2.85 -7.68
C ASP A 24 -9.05 4.22 -8.38
N GLY A 25 -8.73 4.15 -9.66
CA GLY A 25 -8.43 5.31 -10.52
C GLY A 25 -7.15 6.11 -10.19
N LEU A 26 -6.38 5.77 -9.13
CA LEU A 26 -5.08 6.40 -8.78
C LEU A 26 -5.00 7.93 -8.97
N HIS A 27 -6.06 8.65 -8.62
CA HIS A 27 -6.15 10.09 -8.83
C HIS A 27 -5.17 10.89 -7.94
N ARG A 28 -5.16 12.22 -8.09
CA ARG A 28 -4.23 13.13 -7.38
C ARG A 28 -4.29 13.02 -5.85
N GLY A 29 -5.39 12.56 -5.29
CA GLY A 29 -5.52 12.29 -3.85
C GLY A 29 -4.68 11.09 -3.43
N HIS A 30 -4.80 9.97 -4.15
CA HIS A 30 -3.97 8.78 -3.94
C HIS A 30 -2.49 9.08 -4.12
N ALA A 31 -2.11 9.85 -5.14
CA ALA A 31 -0.72 10.26 -5.35
C ALA A 31 -0.12 10.97 -4.12
N LYS A 32 -0.87 11.91 -3.53
CA LYS A 32 -0.44 12.61 -2.30
C LYS A 32 -0.26 11.66 -1.10
N ILE A 33 -1.13 10.66 -0.96
CA ILE A 33 -1.03 9.67 0.11
C ILE A 33 0.22 8.79 -0.08
N ILE A 34 0.44 8.32 -1.30
CA ILE A 34 1.61 7.48 -1.66
C ILE A 34 2.91 8.25 -1.43
N ASP A 35 2.98 9.52 -1.85
CA ASP A 35 4.16 10.37 -1.62
C ASP A 35 4.43 10.59 -0.13
N ARG A 36 3.37 10.79 0.66
CA ARG A 36 3.50 10.91 2.12
C ARG A 36 4.11 9.66 2.72
N VAL A 37 3.68 8.48 2.29
CA VAL A 37 4.18 7.18 2.75
C VAL A 37 5.64 6.97 2.34
N ARG A 38 6.00 7.25 1.09
CA ARG A 38 7.38 7.18 0.60
C ARG A 38 8.33 8.04 1.43
N ARG A 39 7.96 9.30 1.67
CA ARG A 39 8.76 10.23 2.48
C ARG A 39 8.92 9.73 3.93
N ARG A 40 7.82 9.28 4.56
CA ARG A 40 7.83 8.75 5.93
C ARG A 40 8.65 7.48 6.07
N ALA A 41 8.61 6.60 5.09
CA ALA A 41 9.43 5.40 5.07
C ALA A 41 10.92 5.76 4.96
N GLY A 42 11.27 6.68 4.06
CA GLY A 42 12.64 7.21 3.93
C GLY A 42 13.18 7.82 5.23
N GLU A 43 12.38 8.64 5.91
CA GLU A 43 12.73 9.22 7.23
C GLU A 43 13.02 8.17 8.31
N ARG A 44 12.48 6.96 8.16
CA ARG A 44 12.56 5.87 9.15
C ARG A 44 13.48 4.73 8.71
N GLY A 45 14.15 4.86 7.57
CA GLY A 45 14.88 3.74 6.94
C GLY A 45 13.99 2.53 6.65
N GLY A 46 12.69 2.74 6.45
CA GLY A 46 11.68 1.69 6.32
C GLY A 46 11.22 1.43 4.89
N THR A 47 10.32 0.47 4.74
CA THR A 47 9.77 0.04 3.44
C THR A 47 8.42 0.73 3.18
N PRO A 48 8.28 1.57 2.12
CA PRO A 48 6.97 2.08 1.74
C PRO A 48 6.17 1.02 1.01
N ALA A 49 4.91 0.83 1.39
CA ALA A 49 4.00 -0.10 0.73
C ALA A 49 2.55 0.44 0.71
N ALA A 50 1.76 -0.10 -0.21
CA ALA A 50 0.32 0.14 -0.27
C ALA A 50 -0.42 -1.18 -0.01
N MET A 51 -1.49 -1.11 0.76
CA MET A 51 -2.41 -2.20 0.99
C MET A 51 -3.75 -1.82 0.36
N THR A 52 -4.23 -2.67 -0.55
CA THR A 52 -5.50 -2.49 -1.25
C THR A 52 -6.33 -3.76 -1.15
N PHE A 53 -7.55 -3.70 -1.67
CA PHE A 53 -8.52 -4.77 -1.63
C PHE A 53 -8.69 -5.38 -3.03
N ASP A 54 -8.63 -6.70 -3.11
CA ASP A 54 -8.96 -7.48 -4.29
C ASP A 54 -9.75 -8.72 -3.84
N PRO A 55 -11.01 -8.92 -4.28
CA PRO A 55 -11.81 -8.05 -5.14
C PRO A 55 -12.22 -6.72 -4.46
N HIS A 56 -12.59 -5.72 -5.26
CA HIS A 56 -13.08 -4.41 -4.80
C HIS A 56 -14.23 -4.55 -3.77
N PRO A 57 -14.23 -3.86 -2.61
CA PRO A 57 -15.15 -4.12 -1.50
C PRO A 57 -16.66 -4.09 -1.83
N PRO A 58 -17.18 -3.20 -2.70
CA PRO A 58 -18.58 -3.23 -3.13
C PRO A 58 -19.00 -4.51 -3.87
N ARG A 59 -18.04 -5.36 -4.25
CA ARG A 59 -18.28 -6.65 -4.88
C ARG A 59 -18.54 -7.79 -3.87
N VAL A 60 -18.37 -7.52 -2.57
CA VAL A 60 -18.69 -8.43 -1.48
C VAL A 60 -20.00 -7.95 -0.85
N VAL A 61 -21.11 -8.48 -1.36
CA VAL A 61 -22.47 -8.31 -0.81
C VAL A 61 -23.01 -9.66 -0.37
#